data_AF-A0A0K2L9P5-F1
#
_entry.id   AF-A0A0K2L9P5-F1
#
_cell.length_a   1.000
_cell.length_b   1.000
_cell.length_c   1.000
_cell.angle_alpha   90.00
_cell.angle_beta   90.00
_cell.angle_gamma   90.00
#
_symmetry.space_group_name_H-M   'P 1'
#
loop_
_entity.id
_entity.type
_entity.pdbx_description
1 polymer ?
#
loop_
_entity_poly.entity_id
_entity_poly.type
_entity_poly.pdbx_seq_one_letter_code
_entity_poly.pdbx_strand_id
1 'polypeptide(L)' 'MRKENEFDKMLEKAEKTNLQKLMDESMYNPDPDKRKVYETLYTYALDKRQEKLIRSKEFVI' A
#
# COMPACT_ATOMS: atom_id res chain seq x y z
N MET A 1 21.16 -2.36 -15.75
CA MET A 1 19.92 -2.46 -14.96
C MET A 1 20.04 -1.51 -13.78
N ARG A 2 19.07 -0.62 -13.54
CA ARG A 2 18.99 0.05 -12.23
C ARG A 2 18.76 -1.04 -11.19
N LYS A 3 19.56 -1.09 -10.13
CA LYS A 3 19.20 -1.88 -8.96
C LYS A 3 17.89 -1.28 -8.43
N GLU A 4 16.86 -2.11 -8.28
CA GLU A 4 15.68 -1.72 -7.50
C GLU A 4 16.16 -1.21 -6.16
N ASN A 5 15.74 0.01 -5.83
CA ASN A 5 16.03 0.56 -4.53
C ASN A 5 15.11 -0.13 -3.50
N GLU A 6 15.49 -0.09 -2.22
CA GLU A 6 14.73 -0.80 -1.18
C GLU A 6 13.29 -0.26 -1.01
N PHE A 7 13.01 0.99 -1.42
CA PHE A 7 11.65 1.52 -1.48
C PHE A 7 10.83 0.89 -2.59
N ASP A 8 11.40 0.65 -3.78
CA ASP A 8 10.68 0.01 -4.89
C ASP A 8 10.16 -1.38 -4.46
N LYS A 9 11.03 -2.18 -3.84
CA LYS A 9 10.65 -3.50 -3.28
C LYS A 9 9.58 -3.40 -2.19
N MET A 10 9.67 -2.37 -1.36
CA MET A 10 8.72 -2.12 -0.29
C MET A 10 7.33 -1.75 -0.84
N LEU A 11 7.27 -0.92 -1.88
CA LEU A 11 6.03 -0.57 -2.57
C LEU A 11 5.41 -1.79 -3.25
N GLU A 12 6.20 -2.59 -3.97
CA GLU A 12 5.70 -3.84 -4.59
C GLU A 12 5.13 -4.82 -3.55
N LYS A 13 5.80 -4.92 -2.39
CA LYS A 13 5.32 -5.75 -1.29
C LYS A 13 4.00 -5.22 -0.73
N ALA A 14 3.86 -3.90 -0.61
CA ALA A 14 2.63 -3.28 -0.11
C ALA A 14 1.44 -3.55 -1.05
N GLU A 15 1.60 -3.45 -2.37
CA GLU A 15 0.54 -3.74 -3.35
C GLU A 15 -0.02 -5.16 -3.21
N LYS A 16 0.87 -6.13 -2.93
CA LYS A 16 0.55 -7.55 -2.73
C LYS A 16 0.05 -7.88 -1.33
N THR A 17 0.17 -6.97 -0.36
CA THR A 17 -0.24 -7.19 1.03
C THR A 17 -1.74 -6.93 1.22
N ASN A 18 -2.40 -7.64 2.14
CA ASN A 18 -3.79 -7.36 2.49
C ASN A 18 -3.93 -5.92 3.04
N LEU A 19 -4.87 -5.12 2.50
CA LEU A 19 -5.08 -3.73 2.93
C LEU A 19 -5.50 -3.62 4.40
N GLN A 20 -6.30 -4.55 4.91
CA GLN A 20 -6.67 -4.57 6.32
C GLN A 20 -5.45 -4.71 7.22
N LYS A 21 -4.50 -5.56 6.82
CA LYS A 21 -3.24 -5.71 7.57
C LYS A 21 -2.43 -4.41 7.60
N LEU A 22 -2.36 -3.68 6.48
CA LEU A 22 -1.65 -2.39 6.45
C LEU A 22 -2.37 -1.34 7.30
N MET A 23 -3.70 -1.35 7.33
CA MET A 23 -4.51 -0.48 8.18
C MET A 23 -4.35 -0.82 9.67
N ASP A 24 -4.36 -2.10 10.03
CA ASP A 24 -4.19 -2.52 11.43
C ASP A 24 -2.81 -2.10 11.95
N GLU A 25 -1.76 -2.26 11.15
CA GLU A 25 -0.42 -1.82 11.50
C GLU A 25 -0.32 -0.28 11.57
N SER A 26 -1.02 0.46 10.69
CA SER A 26 -1.01 1.92 10.77
C SER A 26 -1.67 2.45 12.05
N MET A 27 -2.68 1.74 12.56
CA MET A 27 -3.40 2.12 13.77
C MET A 27 -2.73 1.65 15.06
N TYR A 28 -2.24 0.41 15.09
CA TYR A 28 -1.89 -0.28 16.33
C TYR A 28 -0.41 -0.63 16.48
N ASN A 29 0.45 -0.36 15.48
CA ASN A 29 1.87 -0.63 15.63
C ASN A 29 2.44 0.18 16.81
N PRO A 30 3.21 -0.40 17.74
CA PRO A 30 3.71 0.31 18.92
C PRO A 30 4.66 1.46 18.56
N ASP A 31 5.37 1.35 17.44
CA ASP A 31 6.32 2.35 16.96
C ASP A 31 5.59 3.45 16.16
N PRO A 32 5.60 4.71 16.62
CA PRO A 32 4.89 5.81 15.97
C PRO A 32 5.38 6.13 14.56
N ASP A 33 6.67 5.89 14.26
CA ASP A 33 7.20 6.15 12.92
C ASP A 33 6.83 5.02 11.96
N LYS A 34 6.79 3.78 12.46
CA LYS A 34 6.24 2.66 11.66
C LYS A 34 4.76 2.85 11.36
N ARG A 35 3.96 3.38 12.28
CA ARG A 35 2.54 3.70 12.00
C ARG A 35 2.39 4.58 10.76
N LYS A 36 3.16 5.67 10.66
CA LYS A 36 3.16 6.58 9.49
C LYS A 36 3.57 5.88 8.21
N VAL A 37 4.57 4.99 8.30
CA VAL A 37 5.01 4.19 7.15
C VAL A 37 3.89 3.25 6.68
N TYR A 38 3.24 2.54 7.59
CA TYR A 38 2.12 1.64 7.24
C TYR A 38 0.91 2.41 6.70
N GLU A 39 0.61 3.59 7.23
CA GLU A 39 -0.41 4.49 6.69
C GLU A 39 -0.11 4.87 5.24
N THR A 40 1.14 5.27 4.97
CA THR A 40 1.58 5.64 3.61
C THR A 40 1.48 4.45 2.65
N LEU A 41 1.90 3.25 3.10
CA LEU A 41 1.81 2.03 2.31
C LEU A 41 0.36 1.59 2.06
N TYR A 42 -0.52 1.75 3.05
CA TYR A 42 -1.95 1.49 2.92
C TYR A 42 -2.55 2.36 1.83
N THR A 43 -2.35 3.68 1.91
CA THR A 43 -2.88 4.64 0.92
C THR A 43 -2.33 4.34 -0.47
N TYR A 44 -1.02 4.13 -0.61
CA TYR A 44 -0.41 3.77 -1.89
C TYR A 44 -1.02 2.50 -2.50
N ALA A 45 -1.15 1.43 -1.72
CA ALA A 45 -1.69 0.16 -2.21
C ALA A 45 -3.20 0.27 -2.54
N LEU A 46 -3.95 1.09 -1.81
CA LEU A 46 -5.35 1.38 -2.07
C LEU A 46 -5.51 2.11 -3.41
N ASP A 47 -4.73 3.16 -3.63
CA ASP A 47 -4.74 3.95 -4.87
C ASP A 47 -4.45 3.05 -6.08
N LYS A 48 -3.45 2.16 -6.00
CA LYS A 48 -3.14 1.22 -7.09
C LYS A 48 -4.26 0.24 -7.41
N ARG A 49 -4.98 -0.23 -6.41
CA ARG A 49 -6.16 -1.10 -6.64
C ARG A 49 -7.30 -0.33 -7.26
N GLN A 50 -7.55 0.91 -6.82
CA GLN A 50 -8.57 1.78 -7.40
C GLN A 50 -8.24 2.14 -8.85
N GLU A 51 -6.98 2.50 -9.17
CA GLU A 51 -6.51 2.72 -10.54
C GLU A 51 -6.83 1.52 -11.45
N LYS A 52 -6.59 0.29 -10.95
CA LYS A 52 -6.88 -0.94 -11.70
C LYS A 52 -8.37 -1.15 -11.93
N LEU A 53 -9.20 -0.96 -10.89
CA LEU A 53 -10.66 -1.10 -10.97
C LEU A 53 -11.30 -0.07 -11.92
N ILE A 54 -10.83 1.19 -11.86
CA ILE A 54 -11.29 2.24 -12.76
C ILE A 54 -10.92 1.89 -14.20
N ARG A 55 -9.69 1.41 -14.44
CA ARG A 55 -9.23 1.01 -15.78
C ARG A 55 -9.95 -0.22 -16.32
N SER A 56 -10.38 -1.16 -15.47
CA SER A 56 -11.19 -2.31 -15.90
C SER A 56 -12.63 -1.94 -16.29
N LYS A 57 -13.05 -0.68 -16.07
CA LYS A 57 -14.45 -0.21 -16.21
C LYS A 57 -15.45 -0.99 -15.35
N GLU A 58 -14.97 -1.77 -14.39
CA GLU A 58 -15.80 -2.51 -13.43
C GLU A 58 -16.18 -1.63 -12.23
N PHE A 59 -15.58 -0.45 -12.13
CA PHE A 59 -15.91 0.52 -11.10
C PHE A 59 -17.20 1.27 -11.44
N VAL A 60 -18.28 0.91 -10.77
CA VAL A 60 -19.59 1.58 -10.80
C VAL A 60 -19.91 2.01 -9.37
N ILE A 61 -20.16 3.31 -9.17
CA ILE A 61 -20.57 3.90 -7.89
C ILE A 61 -22.09 3.89 -7.78
#